data_AF-A0A1Y1W4Q5-F1
#
_entry.id   AF-A0A1Y1W4Q5-F1
#
_cell.length_a   1.000
_cell.length_b   1.000
_cell.length_c   1.000
_cell.angle_alpha   90.00
_cell.angle_beta   90.00
_cell.angle_gamma   90.00
#
_symmetry.space_group_name_H-M   'P 1'
#
loop_
_entity.id
_entity.type
_entity.pdbx_description
1 polymer ?
#
loop_
_entity_poly.entity_id
_entity_poly.type
_entity_poly.pdbx_seq_one_letter_code
_entity_poly.pdbx_strand_id
1 'polypeptide(L)'
;MDAGSLTVGSVRVDVPFRVFNPDYYPYLYAMYQHLGIGFAAADYSLAFTRNGSALWSYTNLGVRDFQVPIPDSLGSSAEWAQLLYLCARTLKQPEMLYAGSDLDKIGIGAYLEREGYSQRFVELEFVPFLASLFTCSLSAAAAYPANTVLHFTARAVFGARLRKAQHGVQEVCERLTQTVSHVRCNACVESVLAKGDRVEVHVDGKAEEFDCAVIATPADTAARLLGGSGVGEALRAVQYEDAVVVTHGDDSVMPRERASWRGVNIGTVQGQAQAMASHWINYVERTRSIRWCPWTSRWC
;
A
#
# COMPACT_ATOMS: atom_id res chain seq x y z
N MET A 1 -4.69 7.99 5.75
CA MET A 1 -5.73 7.47 4.83
C MET A 1 -6.69 6.64 5.66
N ASP A 2 -7.92 7.14 5.82
CA ASP A 2 -8.90 6.50 6.68
C ASP A 2 -9.35 5.17 6.07
N ALA A 3 -9.50 4.15 6.91
CA ALA A 3 -10.02 2.86 6.47
C ALA A 3 -11.54 2.96 6.35
N GLY A 4 -12.03 3.01 5.12
CA GLY A 4 -13.45 2.90 4.81
C GLY A 4 -13.81 1.47 4.44
N SER A 5 -15.11 1.21 4.36
CA SER A 5 -15.62 0.00 3.73
C SER A 5 -16.91 0.31 2.99
N LEU A 6 -17.11 -0.32 1.84
CA LEU A 6 -18.33 -0.22 1.05
C LEU A 6 -19.04 -1.57 1.05
N THR A 7 -20.37 -1.54 1.06
CA THR A 7 -21.17 -2.75 0.85
C THR A 7 -21.69 -2.73 -0.58
N VAL A 8 -21.29 -3.72 -1.38
CA VAL A 8 -21.74 -3.90 -2.76
C VAL A 8 -22.47 -5.24 -2.85
N GLY A 9 -23.79 -5.18 -3.01
CA GLY A 9 -24.65 -6.36 -2.88
C GLY A 9 -24.58 -6.93 -1.45
N SER A 10 -24.20 -8.20 -1.32
CA SER A 10 -23.96 -8.87 -0.04
C SER A 10 -22.50 -8.88 0.40
N VAL A 11 -21.60 -8.23 -0.35
CA VAL A 11 -20.16 -8.26 -0.10
C VAL A 11 -19.69 -6.93 0.44
N ARG A 12 -18.97 -6.99 1.56
CA ARG A 12 -18.28 -5.84 2.14
C ARG A 12 -16.85 -5.79 1.65
N VAL A 13 -16.42 -4.62 1.18
CA VAL A 13 -15.10 -4.40 0.61
C VAL A 13 -14.43 -3.25 1.34
N ASP A 14 -13.18 -3.46 1.79
CA ASP A 14 -12.36 -2.40 2.35
C ASP A 14 -11.95 -1.40 1.26
N VAL A 15 -12.01 -0.11 1.57
CA VAL A 15 -11.60 0.97 0.67
C VAL A 15 -10.61 1.89 1.40
N PRO A 16 -9.35 1.98 0.92
CA PRO A 16 -8.78 1.15 -0.14
C PRO A 16 -8.72 -0.32 0.26
N PHE A 17 -8.62 -1.20 -0.74
CA PHE A 17 -8.40 -2.62 -0.52
C PHE A 17 -7.11 -2.85 0.26
N ARG A 18 -7.13 -3.76 1.25
CA ARG A 18 -6.00 -4.03 2.14
C ARG A 18 -5.52 -5.46 2.02
N VAL A 19 -4.24 -5.61 1.70
CA VAL A 19 -3.52 -6.89 1.74
C VAL A 19 -2.23 -6.74 2.52
N PHE A 20 -1.72 -7.87 2.99
CA PHE A 20 -0.42 -7.95 3.63
C PHE A 20 0.29 -9.25 3.23
N ASN A 21 1.62 -9.23 3.25
CA ASN A 21 2.42 -10.44 3.15
C ASN A 21 2.88 -10.86 4.56
N PRO A 22 2.49 -12.04 5.07
CA PRO A 22 2.93 -12.55 6.36
C PRO A 22 4.45 -12.59 6.54
N ASP A 23 5.19 -12.87 5.46
CA ASP A 23 6.66 -12.98 5.50
C ASP A 23 7.35 -11.59 5.62
N TYR A 24 6.66 -10.53 5.18
CA TYR A 24 7.14 -9.15 5.29
C TYR A 24 6.62 -8.44 6.55
N TYR A 25 5.41 -8.79 7.02
CA TYR A 25 4.79 -8.23 8.22
C TYR A 25 4.55 -9.30 9.30
N PRO A 26 5.62 -9.90 9.86
CA PRO A 26 5.48 -11.02 10.80
C PRO A 26 4.74 -10.62 12.09
N TYR A 27 4.94 -9.40 12.59
CA TYR A 27 4.27 -8.92 13.80
C TYR A 27 2.78 -8.64 13.57
N LEU A 28 2.40 -8.10 12.40
CA LEU A 28 0.99 -7.94 12.02
C LEU A 28 0.31 -9.31 11.93
N TYR A 29 0.98 -10.27 11.29
CA TYR A 29 0.48 -11.63 11.15
C TYR A 29 0.29 -12.31 12.52
N ALA A 30 1.29 -12.23 13.39
CA ALA A 30 1.20 -12.76 14.75
C ALA A 30 0.09 -12.11 15.58
N MET A 31 -0.07 -10.78 15.48
CA MET A 31 -1.15 -10.06 16.13
C MET A 31 -2.52 -10.53 15.62
N TYR A 32 -2.70 -10.68 14.31
CA TYR A 32 -3.93 -11.18 13.73
C TYR A 32 -4.23 -12.62 14.15
N GLN A 33 -3.22 -13.49 14.23
CA GLN A 33 -3.38 -14.85 14.76
C GLN A 33 -3.81 -14.84 16.23
N HIS A 34 -3.21 -13.99 17.06
CA HIS A 34 -3.55 -13.85 18.47
C HIS A 34 -5.00 -13.37 18.67
N LEU A 35 -5.47 -12.45 17.82
CA LEU A 35 -6.84 -11.94 17.83
C LEU A 35 -7.87 -12.91 17.21
N GLY A 36 -7.42 -14.02 16.62
CA GLY A 36 -8.28 -14.99 15.93
C GLY A 36 -8.91 -14.45 14.64
N ILE A 37 -8.19 -13.56 13.92
CA ILE A 37 -8.62 -13.02 12.63
C ILE A 37 -8.42 -14.07 11.54
N GLY A 38 -9.48 -14.37 10.78
CA GLY A 38 -9.41 -15.26 9.62
C GLY A 38 -8.67 -14.62 8.43
N PHE A 39 -8.01 -15.44 7.61
CA PHE A 39 -7.28 -14.97 6.42
C PHE A 39 -7.84 -15.56 5.14
N ALA A 40 -7.96 -14.72 4.11
CA ALA A 40 -8.22 -15.15 2.73
C ALA A 40 -7.01 -14.85 1.85
N ALA A 41 -6.77 -15.70 0.84
CA ALA A 41 -5.79 -15.40 -0.20
C ALA A 41 -6.29 -14.21 -1.04
N ALA A 42 -5.38 -13.30 -1.40
CA ALA A 42 -5.69 -12.14 -2.24
C ALA A 42 -4.97 -12.28 -3.59
N ASP A 43 -5.72 -12.16 -4.69
CA ASP A 43 -5.17 -12.26 -6.05
C ASP A 43 -4.72 -10.88 -6.56
N TYR A 44 -3.42 -10.64 -6.50
CA TYR A 44 -2.78 -9.39 -6.93
C TYR A 44 -2.12 -9.52 -8.31
N SER A 45 -2.77 -10.26 -9.21
CA SER A 45 -2.39 -10.24 -10.62
C SER A 45 -2.33 -8.78 -11.13
N LEU A 46 -1.35 -8.47 -11.97
CA LEU A 46 -0.98 -7.08 -12.27
C LEU A 46 -0.85 -6.84 -13.78
N ALA A 47 -1.27 -5.65 -14.21
CA ALA A 47 -1.02 -5.13 -15.54
C ALA A 47 -0.35 -3.75 -15.47
N PHE A 48 0.65 -3.54 -16.33
CA PHE A 48 1.24 -2.22 -16.57
C PHE A 48 0.71 -1.65 -17.87
N THR A 49 0.36 -0.37 -17.85
CA THR A 49 -0.13 0.38 -19.00
C THR A 49 0.61 1.69 -19.17
N ARG A 50 0.69 2.14 -20.42
CA ARG A 50 1.17 3.47 -20.78
C ARG A 50 0.19 4.12 -21.74
N ASN A 51 -0.27 5.32 -21.41
CA ASN A 51 -1.31 6.03 -22.16
C ASN A 51 -2.56 5.17 -22.42
N GLY A 52 -2.91 4.30 -21.45
CA GLY A 52 -4.05 3.40 -21.49
C GLY A 52 -3.84 2.08 -22.23
N SER A 53 -2.73 1.89 -22.95
CA SER A 53 -2.42 0.62 -23.62
C SER A 53 -1.55 -0.27 -22.74
N ALA A 54 -1.87 -1.56 -22.69
CA ALA A 54 -1.10 -2.55 -21.94
C ALA A 54 0.33 -2.68 -22.48
N LEU A 55 1.32 -2.50 -21.61
CA LEU A 55 2.71 -2.83 -21.88
C LEU A 55 2.93 -4.33 -21.67
N TRP A 56 2.47 -4.83 -20.52
CA TRP A 56 2.47 -6.25 -20.18
C TRP A 56 1.60 -6.51 -18.96
N SER A 57 1.29 -7.77 -18.73
CA SER A 57 0.57 -8.24 -17.54
C SER A 57 1.04 -9.63 -17.14
N TYR A 58 0.77 -9.98 -15.88
CA TYR A 58 0.84 -11.35 -15.42
C TYR A 58 -0.39 -11.73 -14.62
N THR A 59 -0.63 -13.03 -14.61
CA THR A 59 -1.60 -13.68 -13.74
C THR A 59 -0.86 -14.47 -12.66
N ASN A 60 -1.24 -14.28 -11.40
CA ASN A 60 -0.70 -15.06 -10.30
C ASN A 60 -1.35 -16.44 -10.27
N LEU A 61 -0.57 -17.49 -10.55
CA LEU A 61 -0.98 -18.87 -10.34
C LEU A 61 -0.72 -19.26 -8.88
N GLY A 62 -1.79 -19.64 -8.18
CA GLY A 62 -1.69 -20.19 -6.84
C GLY A 62 -1.12 -21.62 -6.86
N VAL A 63 0.06 -21.82 -6.28
CA VAL A 63 0.69 -23.13 -6.09
C VAL A 63 0.90 -23.36 -4.59
N ARG A 64 0.03 -24.17 -3.99
CA ARG A 64 -0.08 -24.31 -2.52
C ARG A 64 -0.33 -22.94 -1.87
N ASP A 65 0.56 -22.47 -1.01
CA ASP A 65 0.49 -21.15 -0.39
C ASP A 65 1.23 -20.05 -1.17
N PHE A 66 1.93 -20.38 -2.26
CA PHE A 66 2.70 -19.42 -3.04
C PHE A 66 1.91 -18.87 -4.22
N GLN A 67 2.17 -17.61 -4.56
CA GLN A 67 1.74 -17.01 -5.82
C GLN A 67 2.93 -16.94 -6.78
N VAL A 68 2.76 -17.56 -7.94
CA VAL A 68 3.75 -17.55 -9.02
C VAL A 68 3.26 -16.62 -10.13
N PRO A 69 3.96 -15.52 -10.43
CA PRO A 69 3.57 -14.64 -11.52
C PRO A 69 3.81 -15.33 -12.87
N ILE A 70 2.75 -15.51 -13.65
CA ILE A 70 2.79 -16.09 -14.99
C ILE A 70 2.51 -14.96 -16.00
N PRO A 71 3.51 -14.53 -16.79
CA PRO A 71 3.31 -13.52 -17.82
C PRO A 71 2.27 -13.96 -18.85
N ASP A 72 1.38 -13.04 -19.23
CA ASP A 72 0.27 -13.35 -20.14
C ASP A 72 0.67 -13.28 -21.63
N SER A 73 1.82 -12.68 -21.94
CA SER A 73 2.41 -12.65 -23.27
C SER A 73 3.93 -12.81 -23.20
N LEU A 74 4.54 -13.41 -24.23
CA LEU A 74 6.00 -13.54 -24.37
C LEU A 74 6.70 -12.21 -24.74
N GLY A 75 5.93 -11.17 -25.07
CA GLY A 75 6.40 -9.90 -25.64
C GLY A 75 7.13 -8.94 -24.68
N SER A 76 7.29 -9.33 -23.42
CA SER A 76 7.88 -8.49 -22.35
C SER A 76 9.11 -9.13 -21.68
N SER A 77 9.77 -10.05 -22.39
CA SER A 77 10.81 -10.91 -21.83
C SER A 77 12.03 -10.18 -21.26
N ALA A 78 12.40 -9.01 -21.79
CA ALA A 78 13.63 -8.31 -21.39
C ALA A 78 13.47 -7.57 -20.04
N GLU A 79 12.36 -6.87 -19.83
CA GLU A 79 12.11 -6.14 -18.60
C GLU A 79 11.65 -7.06 -17.47
N TRP A 80 10.87 -8.11 -17.79
CA TRP A 80 10.62 -9.20 -16.85
C TRP A 80 11.90 -9.90 -16.40
N ALA A 81 12.84 -10.15 -17.32
CA ALA A 81 14.13 -10.72 -16.96
C ALA A 81 14.92 -9.78 -16.04
N GLN A 82 14.84 -8.47 -16.24
CA GLN A 82 15.45 -7.47 -15.35
C GLN A 82 14.82 -7.47 -13.96
N LEU A 83 13.48 -7.54 -13.86
CA LEU A 83 12.80 -7.67 -12.57
C LEU A 83 13.21 -8.96 -11.85
N LEU A 84 13.21 -10.10 -12.56
CA LEU A 84 13.66 -11.39 -12.03
C LEU A 84 15.12 -11.34 -11.59
N TYR A 85 15.99 -10.68 -12.36
CA TYR A 85 17.40 -10.50 -12.03
C TYR A 85 17.58 -9.64 -10.79
N LEU A 86 16.86 -8.53 -10.66
CA LEU A 86 16.86 -7.67 -9.48
C LEU A 86 16.48 -8.44 -8.22
N CYS A 87 15.42 -9.24 -8.32
CA CYS A 87 14.96 -10.05 -7.20
C CYS A 87 15.94 -11.16 -6.84
N ALA A 88 16.44 -11.90 -7.85
CA ALA A 88 17.42 -12.96 -7.63
C ALA A 88 18.73 -12.43 -7.03
N ARG A 89 19.20 -11.25 -7.49
CA ARG A 89 20.39 -10.59 -6.96
C ARG A 89 20.20 -10.20 -5.51
N THR A 90 19.07 -9.58 -5.19
CA THR A 90 18.78 -9.13 -3.82
C THR A 90 18.64 -10.31 -2.85
N LEU A 91 18.04 -11.43 -3.28
CA LEU A 91 17.96 -12.65 -2.47
C LEU A 91 19.33 -13.30 -2.23
N LYS A 92 20.28 -13.14 -3.15
CA LYS A 92 21.64 -13.70 -3.04
C LYS A 92 22.59 -12.83 -2.22
N GLN A 93 22.28 -11.55 -2.04
CA GLN A 93 23.14 -10.56 -1.38
C GLN A 93 22.39 -9.83 -0.26
N PRO A 94 21.81 -10.55 0.73
CA PRO A 94 21.06 -9.92 1.81
C PRO A 94 21.91 -8.99 2.67
N GLU A 95 23.23 -9.17 2.70
CA GLU A 95 24.17 -8.33 3.42
C GLU A 95 24.25 -6.89 2.90
N MET A 96 23.92 -6.67 1.62
CA MET A 96 23.79 -5.31 1.09
C MET A 96 22.60 -4.56 1.70
N LEU A 97 21.70 -5.27 2.39
CA LEU A 97 20.47 -4.71 2.96
C LEU A 97 20.56 -4.34 4.44
N TYR A 98 21.75 -4.44 5.05
CA TYR A 98 21.93 -4.00 6.43
C TYR A 98 21.82 -2.47 6.54
N ALA A 99 21.21 -2.01 7.64
CA ALA A 99 21.08 -0.58 7.94
C ALA A 99 22.46 0.07 8.10
N GLY A 100 22.63 1.26 7.52
CA GLY A 100 23.90 1.99 7.50
C GLY A 100 24.77 1.68 6.27
N SER A 101 24.25 0.97 5.28
CA SER A 101 24.96 0.73 4.02
C SER A 101 24.99 2.01 3.17
N ASP A 102 25.91 2.08 2.21
CA ASP A 102 25.92 3.18 1.23
C ASP A 102 24.66 3.22 0.35
N LEU A 103 23.87 2.13 0.35
CA LEU A 103 22.58 2.07 -0.34
C LEU A 103 21.48 2.87 0.36
N ASP A 104 21.66 3.26 1.64
CA ASP A 104 20.74 4.17 2.33
C ASP A 104 20.87 5.62 1.83
N LYS A 105 22.00 5.94 1.19
CA LYS A 105 22.34 7.31 0.75
C LYS A 105 21.98 7.59 -0.71
N ILE A 106 21.60 6.56 -1.47
CA ILE A 106 21.26 6.70 -2.89
C ILE A 106 19.81 6.30 -3.14
N GLY A 107 19.17 7.01 -4.06
CA GLY A 107 17.84 6.65 -4.55
C GLY A 107 17.87 5.36 -5.37
N ILE A 108 16.79 4.61 -5.34
CA ILE A 108 16.64 3.37 -6.11
C ILE A 108 16.80 3.59 -7.63
N GLY A 109 16.37 4.74 -8.17
CA GLY A 109 16.55 5.06 -9.58
C GLY A 109 18.03 5.13 -9.97
N ALA A 110 18.81 5.92 -9.22
CA ALA A 110 20.25 6.06 -9.43
C ALA A 110 21.01 4.74 -9.20
N TYR A 111 20.57 3.92 -8.23
CA TYR A 111 21.12 2.59 -8.04
C TYR A 111 20.93 1.72 -9.29
N LEU A 112 19.72 1.64 -9.82
CA LEU A 112 19.42 0.79 -10.99
C LEU A 112 20.19 1.24 -12.24
N GLU A 113 20.30 2.55 -12.47
CA GLU A 113 21.12 3.09 -13.56
C GLU A 113 22.59 2.69 -13.41
N ARG A 114 23.16 2.83 -12.20
CA ARG A 114 24.54 2.45 -11.89
C ARG A 114 24.80 0.96 -12.10
N GLU A 115 23.83 0.11 -11.78
CA GLU A 115 23.93 -1.34 -11.92
C GLU A 115 23.61 -1.84 -13.35
N GLY A 116 23.38 -0.93 -14.30
CA GLY A 116 23.21 -1.26 -15.72
C GLY A 116 21.81 -1.72 -16.12
N TYR A 117 20.79 -1.42 -15.31
CA TYR A 117 19.41 -1.65 -15.72
C TYR A 117 19.01 -0.67 -16.81
N SER A 118 18.19 -1.12 -17.75
CA SER A 118 17.72 -0.29 -18.86
C SER A 118 16.85 0.87 -18.36
N GLN A 119 17.01 2.05 -18.95
CA GLN A 119 16.16 3.21 -18.68
C GLN A 119 14.67 2.87 -18.86
N ARG A 120 14.35 2.03 -19.84
CA ARG A 120 12.99 1.55 -20.07
C ARG A 120 12.41 0.80 -18.87
N PHE A 121 13.16 -0.14 -18.28
CA PHE A 121 12.73 -0.86 -17.08
C PHE A 121 12.57 0.09 -15.88
N VAL A 122 13.54 1.00 -15.67
CA VAL A 122 13.51 1.95 -14.55
C VAL A 122 12.31 2.89 -14.67
N GLU A 123 12.16 3.59 -15.80
CA GLU A 123 11.19 4.68 -15.96
C GLU A 123 9.77 4.22 -16.28
N LEU A 124 9.59 3.09 -16.98
CA LEU A 124 8.27 2.67 -17.44
C LEU A 124 7.63 1.58 -16.57
N GLU A 125 8.42 0.89 -15.75
CA GLU A 125 7.94 -0.27 -15.01
C GLU A 125 8.22 -0.16 -13.52
N PHE A 126 9.50 -0.13 -13.13
CA PHE A 126 9.86 -0.26 -11.74
C PHE A 126 9.57 1.00 -10.92
N VAL A 127 9.93 2.20 -11.41
CA VAL A 127 9.58 3.45 -10.72
C VAL A 127 8.07 3.67 -10.69
N PRO A 128 7.31 3.51 -11.79
CA PRO A 128 5.84 3.57 -11.73
C PRO A 128 5.21 2.55 -10.79
N PHE A 129 5.76 1.34 -10.71
CA PHE A 129 5.33 0.33 -9.74
C PHE A 129 5.48 0.83 -8.30
N LEU A 130 6.67 1.31 -7.94
CA LEU A 130 6.94 1.86 -6.61
C LEU A 130 6.08 3.09 -6.31
N ALA A 131 5.94 4.00 -7.27
CA ALA A 131 5.10 5.19 -7.13
C ALA A 131 3.65 4.82 -6.83
N SER A 132 3.13 3.78 -7.49
CA SER A 132 1.78 3.28 -7.23
C SER A 132 1.63 2.63 -5.85
N LEU A 133 2.65 1.92 -5.37
CA LEU A 133 2.66 1.25 -4.07
C LEU A 133 2.83 2.22 -2.90
N PHE A 134 3.73 3.18 -3.05
CA PHE A 134 4.02 4.19 -2.04
C PHE A 134 3.10 5.42 -2.15
N THR A 135 2.20 5.42 -3.14
CA THR A 135 1.23 6.48 -3.39
C THR A 135 1.89 7.85 -3.46
N CYS A 136 2.96 7.96 -4.26
CA CYS A 136 3.76 9.18 -4.40
C CYS A 136 4.10 9.48 -5.85
N SER A 137 4.74 10.63 -6.08
CA SER A 137 5.29 11.03 -7.37
C SER A 137 6.36 10.05 -7.88
N LEU A 138 6.53 9.98 -9.20
CA LEU A 138 7.58 9.18 -9.85
C LEU A 138 8.98 9.60 -9.36
N SER A 139 9.20 10.90 -9.17
CA SER A 139 10.45 11.44 -8.64
C SER A 139 10.70 11.02 -7.19
N ALA A 140 9.69 11.07 -6.33
CA ALA A 140 9.83 10.62 -4.95
C ALA A 140 10.09 9.11 -4.90
N ALA A 141 9.33 8.32 -5.67
CA ALA A 141 9.54 6.88 -5.82
C ALA A 141 10.98 6.53 -6.23
N ALA A 142 11.54 7.23 -7.22
CA ALA A 142 12.92 7.03 -7.67
C ALA A 142 13.96 7.47 -6.61
N ALA A 143 13.62 8.42 -5.75
CA ALA A 143 14.47 8.92 -4.67
C ALA A 143 14.39 8.09 -3.39
N TYR A 144 13.47 7.12 -3.27
CA TYR A 144 13.44 6.24 -2.10
C TYR A 144 14.78 5.53 -1.90
N PRO A 145 15.27 5.42 -0.65
CA PRO A 145 16.54 4.75 -0.37
C PRO A 145 16.58 3.35 -0.99
N ALA A 146 17.63 3.08 -1.77
CA ALA A 146 17.75 1.84 -2.53
C ALA A 146 17.68 0.62 -1.60
N ASN A 147 18.31 0.69 -0.42
CA ASN A 147 18.26 -0.37 0.58
C ASN A 147 16.81 -0.77 0.94
N THR A 148 15.98 0.20 1.32
CA THR A 148 14.57 0.00 1.69
C THR A 148 13.80 -0.68 0.56
N VAL A 149 13.97 -0.21 -0.67
CA VAL A 149 13.24 -0.74 -1.82
C VAL A 149 13.71 -2.15 -2.19
N LEU A 150 15.01 -2.42 -2.16
CA LEU A 150 15.55 -3.74 -2.45
C LEU A 150 15.07 -4.76 -1.40
N HIS A 151 15.12 -4.38 -0.11
CA HIS A 151 14.61 -5.20 0.98
C HIS A 151 13.12 -5.53 0.81
N PHE A 152 12.30 -4.53 0.48
CA PHE A 152 10.90 -4.73 0.13
C PHE A 152 10.75 -5.67 -1.07
N THR A 153 11.48 -5.44 -2.16
CA THR A 153 11.36 -6.19 -3.41
C THR A 153 11.69 -7.67 -3.24
N ALA A 154 12.72 -8.00 -2.46
CA ALA A 154 13.10 -9.39 -2.19
C ALA A 154 12.09 -10.15 -1.33
N ARG A 155 11.35 -9.46 -0.46
CA ARG A 155 10.44 -10.09 0.50
C ARG A 155 8.96 -9.99 0.12
N ALA A 156 8.56 -8.98 -0.63
CA ALA A 156 7.16 -8.62 -0.85
C ALA A 156 6.66 -8.87 -2.28
N VAL A 157 7.55 -9.05 -3.28
CA VAL A 157 7.15 -9.16 -4.70
C VAL A 157 7.17 -10.62 -5.19
N PHE A 158 8.23 -11.39 -4.93
CA PHE A 158 8.33 -12.78 -5.41
C PHE A 158 7.93 -13.81 -4.37
N GLY A 159 7.09 -14.77 -4.78
CA GLY A 159 6.58 -15.82 -3.88
C GLY A 159 5.67 -15.31 -2.78
N ALA A 160 5.22 -14.05 -2.89
CA ALA A 160 4.44 -13.39 -1.87
C ALA A 160 3.15 -14.16 -1.57
N ARG A 161 2.91 -14.41 -0.29
CA ARG A 161 1.71 -15.08 0.20
C ARG A 161 0.68 -14.03 0.58
N LEU A 162 0.23 -13.24 -0.39
CA LEU A 162 -0.65 -12.11 -0.11
C LEU A 162 -1.95 -12.59 0.54
N ARG A 163 -2.21 -12.10 1.74
CA ARG A 163 -3.40 -12.36 2.53
C ARG A 163 -4.18 -11.07 2.74
N LYS A 164 -5.48 -11.23 2.98
CA LYS A 164 -6.36 -10.19 3.51
C LYS A 164 -7.10 -10.73 4.74
N ALA A 165 -7.56 -9.83 5.60
CA ALA A 165 -8.51 -10.19 6.65
C ALA A 165 -9.81 -10.68 5.99
N GLN A 166 -10.31 -11.85 6.41
CA GLN A 166 -11.43 -12.52 5.76
C GLN A 166 -12.73 -11.70 5.80
N HIS A 167 -12.98 -10.98 6.90
CA HIS A 167 -14.15 -10.11 7.06
C HIS A 167 -13.75 -8.61 7.05
N GLY A 168 -12.60 -8.29 6.47
CA GLY A 168 -12.11 -6.92 6.31
C GLY A 168 -11.52 -6.30 7.59
N VAL A 169 -11.06 -5.06 7.47
CA VAL A 169 -10.38 -4.33 8.56
C VAL A 169 -11.31 -3.99 9.72
N GLN A 170 -12.64 -3.93 9.50
CA GLN A 170 -13.56 -3.66 10.60
C GLN A 170 -13.50 -4.76 11.67
N GLU A 171 -13.45 -6.05 11.28
CA GLU A 171 -13.31 -7.13 12.26
C GLU A 171 -12.03 -6.95 13.08
N VAL A 172 -10.94 -6.51 12.45
CA VAL A 172 -9.67 -6.22 13.13
C VAL A 172 -9.84 -5.13 14.17
N CYS A 173 -10.48 -4.01 13.80
CA CYS A 173 -10.76 -2.90 14.73
C CYS A 173 -11.65 -3.36 15.90
N GLU A 174 -12.69 -4.15 15.62
CA GLU A 174 -13.58 -4.71 16.65
C GLU A 174 -12.81 -5.61 17.61
N ARG A 175 -11.98 -6.55 17.13
CA ARG A 175 -11.16 -7.40 18.00
C ARG A 175 -10.15 -6.60 18.82
N LEU A 176 -9.49 -5.61 18.23
CA LEU A 176 -8.50 -4.78 18.93
C LEU A 176 -9.12 -3.93 20.04
N THR A 177 -10.38 -3.53 19.88
CA THR A 177 -11.07 -2.64 20.83
C THR A 177 -11.81 -3.38 21.93
N GLN A 178 -11.95 -4.71 21.85
CA GLN A 178 -12.67 -5.52 22.85
C GLN A 178 -12.14 -5.37 24.28
N THR A 179 -10.83 -5.15 24.44
CA THR A 179 -10.19 -5.00 25.76
C THR A 179 -10.02 -3.54 26.19
N VAL A 180 -10.49 -2.58 25.38
CA VAL A 180 -10.34 -1.15 25.65
C VAL A 180 -11.55 -0.68 26.45
N SER A 181 -11.32 -0.16 27.66
CA SER A 181 -12.41 0.26 28.56
C SER A 181 -13.31 1.34 27.97
N HIS A 182 -12.73 2.30 27.25
CA HIS A 182 -13.44 3.44 26.68
C HIS A 182 -12.91 3.77 25.30
N VAL A 183 -13.80 3.78 24.31
CA VAL A 183 -13.52 4.26 22.95
C VAL A 183 -14.40 5.49 22.70
N ARG A 184 -13.78 6.65 22.49
CA ARG A 184 -14.48 7.91 22.20
C ARG A 184 -14.32 8.25 20.72
N CYS A 185 -15.33 7.92 19.92
CA CYS A 185 -15.39 8.33 18.52
C CYS A 185 -15.83 9.79 18.39
N ASN A 186 -15.43 10.45 17.30
CA ASN A 186 -15.73 11.88 17.03
C ASN A 186 -15.24 12.85 18.13
N ALA A 187 -14.30 12.41 18.97
CA ALA A 187 -13.67 13.28 19.96
C ALA A 187 -12.60 14.14 19.28
N CYS A 188 -12.73 15.46 19.38
CA CYS A 188 -11.78 16.41 18.81
C CYS A 188 -10.70 16.71 19.84
N VAL A 189 -9.54 16.05 19.71
CA VAL A 189 -8.37 16.37 20.54
C VAL A 189 -7.71 17.63 19.98
N GLU A 190 -7.62 18.66 20.82
CA GLU A 190 -7.16 20.00 20.45
C GLU A 190 -5.69 20.20 20.82
N SER A 191 -5.28 19.73 21.99
CA SER A 191 -3.88 19.79 22.44
C SER A 191 -3.55 18.72 23.49
N VAL A 192 -2.25 18.43 23.60
CA VAL A 192 -1.67 17.50 24.57
C VAL A 192 -0.47 18.20 25.23
N LEU A 193 -0.57 18.48 26.52
CA LEU A 193 0.40 19.28 27.27
C LEU A 193 1.02 18.44 28.40
N ALA A 194 2.35 18.46 28.48
CA ALA A 194 3.05 17.92 29.65
C ALA A 194 2.95 18.91 30.82
N LYS A 195 2.51 18.43 31.99
CA LYS A 195 2.28 19.24 33.20
C LYS A 195 2.90 18.55 34.41
N GLY A 196 4.21 18.76 34.60
CA GLY A 196 4.98 18.02 35.59
C GLY A 196 4.99 16.51 35.27
N ASP A 197 4.55 15.69 36.22
CA ASP A 197 4.47 14.22 36.09
C ASP A 197 3.14 13.74 35.47
N ARG A 198 2.34 14.65 34.91
CA ARG A 198 1.02 14.38 34.32
C ARG A 198 0.96 14.88 32.88
N VAL A 199 -0.02 14.39 32.15
CA VAL A 199 -0.40 14.88 30.82
C VAL A 199 -1.81 15.45 30.88
N GLU A 200 -1.97 16.69 30.43
CA GLU A 200 -3.26 17.34 30.27
C GLU A 200 -3.67 17.28 28.79
N VAL A 201 -4.81 16.64 28.50
CA VAL A 201 -5.36 16.50 27.16
C VAL A 201 -6.59 17.38 27.04
N HIS A 202 -6.58 18.30 26.08
CA HIS A 202 -7.74 19.13 25.76
C HIS A 202 -8.55 18.45 24.67
N VAL A 203 -9.79 18.08 24.98
CA VAL A 203 -10.69 17.35 24.11
C VAL A 203 -12.11 17.88 24.24
N ASP A 204 -12.75 18.17 23.11
CA ASP A 204 -14.12 18.71 23.04
C ASP A 204 -14.32 19.95 23.96
N GLY A 205 -13.33 20.86 24.00
CA GLY A 205 -13.31 22.04 24.85
C GLY A 205 -13.14 21.79 26.37
N LYS A 206 -12.77 20.58 26.79
CA LYS A 206 -12.52 20.22 28.19
C LYS A 206 -11.08 19.72 28.39
N ALA A 207 -10.52 20.01 29.55
CA ALA A 207 -9.22 19.47 29.97
C ALA A 207 -9.42 18.20 30.81
N GLU A 208 -8.71 17.13 30.44
CA GLU A 208 -8.67 15.85 31.15
C GLU A 208 -7.22 15.51 31.50
N GLU A 209 -6.95 15.04 32.71
CA GLU A 209 -5.59 14.71 33.17
C GLU A 209 -5.36 13.19 33.16
N PHE A 210 -4.17 12.79 32.70
CA PHE A 210 -3.72 11.40 32.59
C PHE A 210 -2.30 11.24 33.15
N ASP A 211 -1.93 10.02 33.53
CA ASP A 211 -0.54 9.68 33.89
C ASP A 211 0.38 9.71 32.66
N CYS A 212 -0.09 9.17 31.54
CA CYS A 212 0.65 9.03 30.29
C CYS A 212 -0.27 9.24 29.09
N ALA A 213 0.29 9.70 27.96
CA ALA A 213 -0.40 9.76 26.67
C ALA A 213 0.45 9.12 25.56
N VAL A 214 -0.21 8.35 24.69
CA VAL A 214 0.40 7.80 23.47
C VAL A 214 -0.26 8.48 22.27
N ILE A 215 0.54 9.17 21.45
CA ILE A 215 0.06 9.84 20.24
C ILE A 215 0.28 8.92 19.05
N ALA A 216 -0.82 8.34 18.56
CA ALA A 216 -0.83 7.42 17.41
C ALA A 216 -1.44 8.10 16.15
N THR A 217 -1.03 9.33 15.86
CA THR A 217 -1.49 10.12 14.71
C THR A 217 -0.34 10.40 13.74
N PRO A 218 -0.64 10.85 12.50
CA PRO A 218 0.39 11.36 11.60
C PRO A 218 1.22 12.48 12.26
N ALA A 219 2.50 12.61 11.89
CA ALA A 219 3.45 13.52 12.54
C ALA A 219 3.02 15.00 12.47
N ASP A 220 2.36 15.44 11.40
CA ASP A 220 1.84 16.81 11.29
C ASP A 220 0.71 17.06 12.31
N THR A 221 -0.14 16.06 12.54
CA THR A 221 -1.22 16.07 13.51
C THR A 221 -0.66 16.05 14.91
N ALA A 222 0.28 15.14 15.20
CA ALA A 222 1.00 15.10 16.47
C ALA A 222 1.71 16.44 16.77
N ALA A 223 2.35 17.06 15.77
CA ALA A 223 2.99 18.36 15.91
C ALA A 223 2.00 19.48 16.26
N ARG A 224 0.79 19.45 15.70
CA ARG A 224 -0.28 20.40 16.08
C ARG A 224 -0.72 20.17 17.53
N LEU A 225 -0.97 18.92 17.90
CA LEU A 225 -1.40 18.55 19.26
C LEU A 225 -0.35 18.94 20.33
N LEU A 226 0.94 18.78 19.99
CA LEU A 226 2.08 19.05 20.88
C LEU A 226 2.57 20.51 20.83
N GLY A 227 1.96 21.36 19.99
CA GLY A 227 2.29 22.79 19.88
C GLY A 227 3.74 23.08 19.50
N GLY A 228 4.38 23.97 20.27
CA GLY A 228 5.77 24.41 20.10
C GLY A 228 6.78 23.67 20.97
N SER A 229 6.46 22.46 21.44
CA SER A 229 7.45 21.61 22.10
C SER A 229 8.57 21.23 21.12
N GLY A 230 9.80 20.99 21.60
CA GLY A 230 10.91 20.61 20.72
C GLY A 230 10.64 19.34 19.89
N VAL A 231 9.85 18.40 20.45
CA VAL A 231 9.36 17.23 19.70
C VAL A 231 8.35 17.65 18.63
N GLY A 232 7.40 18.54 18.97
CA GLY A 232 6.45 19.10 18.02
C GLY A 232 7.14 19.79 16.84
N GLU A 233 8.20 20.55 17.08
CA GLU A 233 9.01 21.17 16.02
C GLU A 233 9.71 20.13 15.13
N ALA A 234 10.33 19.11 15.72
CA ALA A 234 10.97 18.04 14.96
C ALA A 234 9.98 17.29 14.05
N LEU A 235 8.76 17.05 14.53
CA LEU A 235 7.71 16.37 13.76
C LEU A 235 7.18 17.20 12.57
N ARG A 236 7.29 18.54 12.61
CA ARG A 236 6.91 19.41 11.47
C ARG A 236 7.82 19.26 10.25
N ALA A 237 9.02 18.70 10.42
CA ALA A 237 9.94 18.47 9.32
C ALA A 237 9.52 17.30 8.41
N VAL A 238 8.57 16.46 8.83
CA VAL A 238 8.07 15.33 8.04
C VAL A 238 7.24 15.85 6.87
N GLN A 239 7.63 15.47 5.66
CA GLN A 239 6.92 15.83 4.43
C GLN A 239 5.83 14.82 4.10
N TYR A 240 4.78 15.30 3.43
CA TYR A 240 3.62 14.51 3.01
C TYR A 240 3.36 14.73 1.52
N GLU A 241 2.82 13.71 0.87
CA GLU A 241 2.24 13.80 -0.46
C GLU A 241 0.75 13.49 -0.39
N ASP A 242 -0.04 14.22 -1.17
CA ASP A 242 -1.47 13.98 -1.30
C ASP A 242 -1.73 12.87 -2.31
N ALA A 243 -2.57 11.91 -1.92
CA ALA A 243 -3.06 10.84 -2.77
C ALA A 243 -4.59 10.83 -2.78
N VAL A 244 -5.17 10.83 -3.98
CA VAL A 244 -6.63 10.77 -4.15
C VAL A 244 -7.04 9.32 -4.43
N VAL A 245 -7.95 8.80 -3.60
CA VAL A 245 -8.55 7.48 -3.79
C VAL A 245 -10.00 7.67 -4.20
N VAL A 246 -10.36 7.17 -5.39
CA VAL A 246 -11.73 7.25 -5.92
C VAL A 246 -12.28 5.84 -6.07
N THR A 247 -13.48 5.59 -5.55
CA THR A 247 -14.24 4.38 -5.88
C THR A 247 -15.27 4.71 -6.94
N HIS A 248 -15.24 3.99 -8.07
CA HIS A 248 -16.11 4.23 -9.22
C HIS A 248 -16.46 2.91 -9.93
N GLY A 249 -17.42 2.99 -10.87
CA GLY A 249 -17.74 1.93 -11.83
C GLY A 249 -17.32 2.24 -13.27
N ASP A 250 -16.65 3.37 -13.50
CA ASP A 250 -16.16 3.79 -14.81
C ASP A 250 -15.03 2.88 -15.31
N ASP A 251 -15.20 2.22 -16.46
CA ASP A 251 -14.19 1.35 -17.07
C ASP A 251 -13.22 2.09 -17.98
N SER A 252 -13.40 3.38 -18.24
CA SER A 252 -12.52 4.18 -19.09
C SER A 252 -11.10 4.35 -18.50
N VAL A 253 -10.95 4.14 -17.18
CA VAL A 253 -9.65 4.20 -16.48
C VAL A 253 -8.87 2.88 -16.50
N MET A 254 -9.47 1.82 -17.04
CA MET A 254 -8.84 0.51 -17.17
C MET A 254 -8.01 0.43 -18.47
N PRO A 255 -7.11 -0.57 -18.62
CA PRO A 255 -6.42 -0.79 -19.88
C PRO A 255 -7.40 -0.90 -21.06
N ARG A 256 -7.06 -0.34 -22.24
CA ARG A 256 -7.89 -0.44 -23.44
C ARG A 256 -8.11 -1.90 -23.85
N GLU A 257 -7.07 -2.71 -23.72
CA GLU A 257 -7.11 -4.13 -24.01
C GLU A 257 -7.74 -4.88 -22.83
N ARG A 258 -9.05 -5.17 -22.93
CA ARG A 258 -9.80 -5.88 -21.87
C ARG A 258 -9.18 -7.22 -21.46
N ALA A 259 -8.51 -7.90 -22.39
CA ALA A 259 -7.79 -9.16 -22.11
C ALA A 259 -6.62 -8.98 -21.10
N SER A 260 -6.09 -7.77 -20.97
CA SER A 260 -4.99 -7.42 -20.06
C SER A 260 -5.47 -6.93 -18.69
N TRP A 261 -6.79 -6.84 -18.44
CA TRP A 261 -7.29 -6.41 -17.13
C TRP A 261 -6.90 -7.39 -16.04
N ARG A 262 -6.29 -6.89 -14.96
CA ARG A 262 -5.93 -7.71 -13.80
C ARG A 262 -6.51 -7.10 -12.52
N GLY A 263 -6.26 -7.74 -11.37
CA GLY A 263 -6.70 -7.23 -10.07
C GLY A 263 -6.13 -5.84 -9.77
N VAL A 264 -4.91 -5.58 -10.22
CA VAL A 264 -4.25 -4.27 -10.16
C VAL A 264 -3.83 -3.84 -11.56
N ASN A 265 -4.09 -2.60 -11.92
CA ASN A 265 -3.74 -2.04 -13.23
C ASN A 265 -3.02 -0.72 -12.99
N ILE A 266 -1.71 -0.72 -13.17
CA ILE A 266 -0.86 0.47 -12.99
C ILE A 266 -0.72 1.14 -14.34
N GLY A 267 -0.95 2.44 -14.38
CA GLY A 267 -0.87 3.25 -15.58
C GLY A 267 -0.04 4.48 -15.40
N THR A 268 0.73 4.81 -16.44
CA THR A 268 1.36 6.12 -16.58
C THR A 268 0.78 6.84 -17.78
N VAL A 269 0.65 8.16 -17.65
CA VAL A 269 0.30 9.05 -18.77
C VAL A 269 1.54 9.89 -19.09
N GLN A 270 1.92 9.94 -20.35
CA GLN A 270 3.09 10.70 -20.79
C GLN A 270 2.93 12.18 -20.40
N GLY A 271 3.96 12.73 -19.77
CA GLY A 271 3.94 14.11 -19.28
C GLY A 271 3.29 14.28 -17.91
N GLN A 272 2.80 13.22 -17.27
CA GLN A 272 2.35 13.26 -15.89
C GLN A 272 3.41 12.74 -14.92
N ALA A 273 3.47 13.37 -13.75
CA ALA A 273 4.48 13.07 -12.72
C ALA A 273 4.08 11.95 -11.75
N GLN A 274 2.87 11.39 -11.90
CA GLN A 274 2.32 10.38 -11.01
C GLN A 274 1.87 9.15 -11.81
N ALA A 275 1.98 7.98 -11.18
CA ALA A 275 1.35 6.76 -11.65
C ALA A 275 -0.07 6.67 -11.07
N MET A 276 -0.98 6.07 -11.83
CA MET A 276 -2.32 5.72 -11.39
C MET A 276 -2.41 4.23 -11.15
N ALA A 277 -3.08 3.79 -10.08
CA ALA A 277 -3.41 2.39 -9.83
C ALA A 277 -4.92 2.19 -9.76
N SER A 278 -5.44 1.36 -10.67
CA SER A 278 -6.84 0.94 -10.66
C SER A 278 -6.94 -0.49 -10.11
N HIS A 279 -7.60 -0.62 -8.95
CA HIS A 279 -7.88 -1.90 -8.32
C HIS A 279 -9.24 -2.43 -8.78
N TRP A 280 -9.24 -3.53 -9.54
CA TRP A 280 -10.46 -4.15 -10.03
C TRP A 280 -11.05 -5.07 -8.95
N ILE A 281 -11.87 -4.50 -8.08
CA ILE A 281 -12.43 -5.19 -6.92
C ILE A 281 -13.22 -6.45 -7.29
N ASN A 282 -13.97 -6.46 -8.40
CA ASN A 282 -14.71 -7.67 -8.83
C ASN A 282 -13.79 -8.86 -9.09
N TYR A 283 -12.58 -8.59 -9.61
CA TYR A 283 -11.57 -9.61 -9.85
C TYR A 283 -11.00 -10.14 -8.53
N VAL A 284 -10.60 -9.22 -7.65
CA VAL A 284 -9.93 -9.54 -6.39
C VAL A 284 -10.86 -10.25 -5.40
N GLU A 285 -12.12 -9.83 -5.32
CA GLU A 285 -13.15 -10.48 -4.49
C GLU A 285 -13.73 -11.74 -5.15
N ARG A 286 -13.39 -12.02 -6.42
CA ARG A 286 -13.95 -13.10 -7.23
C ARG A 286 -15.48 -13.14 -7.21
N THR A 287 -16.10 -11.97 -7.08
CA THR A 287 -17.55 -11.80 -7.04
C THR A 287 -18.10 -11.93 -8.45
N ARG A 288 -18.43 -13.17 -8.84
CA ARG A 288 -19.07 -13.48 -10.14
C ARG A 288 -20.43 -12.82 -10.35
N SER A 289 -21.05 -12.29 -9.30
CA SER A 289 -22.42 -11.82 -9.28
C SER A 289 -22.61 -10.32 -9.49
N ILE A 290 -21.58 -9.48 -9.29
CA ILE A 290 -21.79 -8.02 -9.26
C ILE A 290 -21.74 -7.46 -10.69
N ARG A 291 -22.92 -7.28 -11.31
CA ARG A 291 -23.05 -6.56 -12.58
C ARG A 291 -23.64 -5.18 -12.31
N TRP A 292 -22.96 -4.14 -12.80
CA TRP A 292 -23.57 -2.82 -12.88
C TRP A 292 -24.73 -2.90 -13.87
N CYS A 293 -25.95 -2.64 -13.41
CA CYS A 293 -27.14 -2.64 -14.26
C CYS A 293 -27.40 -1.20 -14.73
N PRO A 294 -27.17 -0.87 -16.02
CA PRO A 294 -27.29 0.49 -16.53
C PRO A 294 -28.72 1.05 -16.40
N TRP A 295 -29.70 0.15 -16.34
CA TRP A 295 -31.13 0.47 -16.33
C TRP A 295 -31.66 0.88 -14.95
N THR A 296 -30.97 0.48 -13.87
CA THR A 296 -31.44 0.72 -12.49
C THR A 296 -30.53 1.62 -11.68
N SER A 297 -29.37 2.04 -12.24
CA SER A 297 -28.32 2.79 -11.51
C SER A 297 -27.96 2.16 -10.15
N ARG A 298 -28.02 0.82 -10.09
CA ARG A 298 -27.77 0.01 -8.89
C ARG A 298 -26.91 -1.19 -9.27
N TRP A 299 -26.14 -1.64 -8.29
CA TRP A 299 -25.38 -2.89 -8.36
C TRP A 299 -26.34 -4.07 -8.17
N CYS A 300 -26.35 -5.02 -9.12
CA CYS A 300 -27.05 -6.30 -9.00
C CYS A 300 -26.07 -7.39 -8.61
#